data_AF-A0A838R0F7-F1
#
_entry.id   AF-A0A838R0F7-F1
#
_cell.length_a   1.000
_cell.length_b   1.000
_cell.length_c   1.000
_cell.angle_alpha   90.00
_cell.angle_beta   90.00
_cell.angle_gamma   90.00
#
_symmetry.space_group_name_H-M   'P 1'
#
loop_
_entity.id
_entity.type
_entity.pdbx_description
1 polymer ?
#
loop_
_entity_poly.entity_id
_entity_poly.type
_entity_poly.pdbx_seq_one_letter_code
_entity_poly.pdbx_strand_id
1 'polypeptide(L)'
;MHALVAILSVLFNNGLVIWGLGWDGWSGPTALAIYWGENAIGTIFIALRIWLHRGLTRKRGHYRNHLGLQVSGDGADKIKSITDRSFLAEYLTTSVVFTLAHGVFVLAIFALIFKAAPDDDTMRWALLAIGLSQLFGFLFDLVGLRSRSFAWLKLVAGRGLARVLVVQLAIIFGMALAALTGHNAAFGIPFAGLKLLVDLGAALATEKPPQSDEGPRWLMGIMKKCFPKVDFASDLRVERAKYRREMADDEVPQK
;
A
#
# COMPACT_ATOMS: atom_id res chain seq x y z
N MET A 1 -16.74 6.30 -11.94
CA MET A 1 -16.02 7.56 -11.64
C MET A 1 -14.92 7.39 -10.60
N HIS A 2 -15.18 6.85 -9.40
CA HIS A 2 -14.12 6.72 -8.36
C HIS A 2 -12.89 5.91 -8.77
N ALA A 3 -13.06 4.77 -9.47
CA ALA A 3 -11.94 4.01 -9.99
C ALA A 3 -11.13 4.80 -11.04
N LEU A 4 -11.80 5.64 -11.84
CA LEU A 4 -11.15 6.49 -12.83
C LEU A 4 -10.31 7.58 -12.16
N VAL A 5 -10.82 8.25 -11.13
CA VAL A 5 -10.05 9.23 -10.35
C VAL A 5 -8.84 8.56 -9.68
N ALA A 6 -9.03 7.38 -9.07
CA ALA A 6 -7.94 6.63 -8.46
C ALA A 6 -6.86 6.23 -9.47
N ILE A 7 -7.25 5.76 -10.66
CA ILE A 7 -6.33 5.41 -11.74
C ILE A 7 -5.60 6.66 -12.26
N LEU A 8 -6.31 7.78 -12.46
CA LEU A 8 -5.71 9.03 -12.89
C LEU A 8 -4.69 9.56 -11.88
N SER A 9 -5.00 9.52 -10.58
CA SER A 9 -4.03 9.90 -9.53
C SER A 9 -2.81 8.98 -9.52
N VAL A 10 -2.99 7.67 -9.71
CA VAL A 10 -1.87 6.71 -9.81
C VAL A 10 -1.00 7.00 -11.03
N LEU A 11 -1.62 7.23 -12.20
CA LEU A 11 -0.93 7.55 -13.43
C LEU A 11 -0.21 8.90 -13.34
N PHE A 12 -0.82 9.91 -12.72
CA PHE A 12 -0.21 11.21 -12.52
C PHE A 12 1.02 11.11 -11.60
N ASN A 13 0.88 10.49 -10.43
CA ASN A 13 1.98 10.41 -9.46
C ASN A 13 3.17 9.60 -10.01
N ASN A 14 2.91 8.45 -10.63
CA ASN A 14 3.96 7.63 -11.22
C ASN A 14 4.53 8.27 -12.50
N GLY A 15 3.67 8.84 -13.34
CA GLY A 15 4.05 9.53 -14.57
C GLY A 15 4.96 10.72 -14.30
N LEU A 16 4.70 11.48 -13.23
CA LEU A 16 5.56 12.60 -12.81
C LEU A 16 6.99 12.12 -12.53
N VAL A 17 7.14 11.02 -11.77
CA VAL A 17 8.46 10.48 -11.43
C VAL A 17 9.16 9.87 -12.65
N ILE A 18 8.42 9.16 -13.52
CA ILE A 18 8.96 8.59 -14.77
C ILE A 18 9.43 9.71 -15.70
N TRP A 19 8.62 10.75 -15.87
CA TRP A 19 8.97 11.92 -16.66
C TRP A 19 10.21 12.62 -16.10
N GLY A 20 10.23 12.84 -14.77
CA GLY A 20 11.35 13.44 -14.07
C GLY A 20 12.67 12.70 -14.31
N LEU A 21 12.66 11.38 -14.17
CA LEU A 21 13.84 10.53 -14.41
C LEU A 21 14.25 10.46 -15.89
N GLY A 22 13.29 10.46 -16.82
CA GLY A 22 13.56 10.24 -18.24
C GLY A 22 13.90 11.49 -19.04
N TRP A 23 13.28 12.63 -18.70
CA TRP A 23 13.37 13.87 -19.49
C TRP A 23 13.88 15.08 -18.71
N ASP A 24 13.60 15.14 -17.40
CA ASP A 24 13.94 16.30 -16.57
C ASP A 24 15.26 16.10 -15.77
N GLY A 25 15.97 15.01 -16.05
CA GLY A 25 17.28 14.73 -15.47
C GLY A 25 17.27 14.43 -13.96
N TRP A 26 16.12 14.05 -13.38
CA TRP A 26 16.04 13.77 -11.95
C TRP A 26 17.00 12.67 -11.56
N SER A 27 17.64 12.84 -10.42
CA SER A 27 18.55 11.84 -9.88
C SER A 27 17.76 10.70 -9.21
N GLY A 28 18.35 9.49 -9.20
CA GLY A 28 17.81 8.35 -8.45
C GLY A 28 17.49 8.64 -6.98
N PRO A 29 18.36 9.35 -6.22
CA PRO A 29 18.06 9.82 -4.87
C PRO A 29 16.79 10.66 -4.77
N THR A 30 16.61 11.60 -5.69
CA THR A 30 15.46 12.52 -5.72
C THR A 30 14.16 11.76 -5.96
N ALA A 31 14.14 10.85 -6.95
CA ALA A 31 12.98 10.01 -7.20
C ALA A 31 12.63 9.10 -6.01
N LEU A 32 13.64 8.53 -5.33
CA LEU A 32 13.45 7.69 -4.15
C LEU A 32 12.91 8.50 -2.95
N ALA A 33 13.43 9.72 -2.73
CA ALA A 33 12.95 10.61 -1.69
C ALA A 33 11.49 11.03 -1.92
N ILE A 34 11.15 11.39 -3.16
CA ILE A 34 9.78 11.74 -3.57
C ILE A 34 8.84 10.56 -3.33
N TYR A 35 9.26 9.34 -3.69
CA TYR A 35 8.47 8.13 -3.46
C TYR A 35 8.22 7.86 -1.97
N TRP A 36 9.26 8.00 -1.14
CA TRP A 36 9.11 7.86 0.31
C TRP A 36 8.14 8.90 0.88
N GLY A 37 8.25 10.16 0.44
CA GLY A 37 7.33 11.22 0.83
C GLY A 37 5.89 10.99 0.34
N GLU A 38 5.69 10.52 -0.89
CA GLU A 38 4.39 10.11 -1.43
C GLU A 38 3.68 9.11 -0.50
N ASN A 39 4.42 8.11 -0.04
CA ASN A 39 3.88 7.08 0.86
C ASN A 39 3.54 7.63 2.24
N ALA A 40 4.37 8.52 2.78
CA ALA A 40 4.11 9.16 4.06
C ALA A 40 2.81 10.00 4.00
N ILE A 41 2.65 10.81 2.95
CA ILE A 41 1.44 11.59 2.71
C ILE A 41 0.22 10.67 2.51
N GLY A 42 0.37 9.61 1.72
CA GLY A 42 -0.68 8.62 1.48
C GLY A 42 -1.16 7.95 2.77
N THR A 43 -0.23 7.61 3.68
CA THR A 43 -0.53 7.03 4.99
C THR A 43 -1.39 7.98 5.84
N ILE A 44 -1.06 9.27 5.85
CA ILE A 44 -1.85 10.29 6.56
C ILE A 44 -3.26 10.35 6.00
N PHE A 45 -3.43 10.40 4.68
CA PHE A 45 -4.75 10.46 4.08
C PHE A 45 -5.57 9.18 4.28
N ILE A 46 -4.95 8.00 4.35
CA ILE A 46 -5.66 6.76 4.70
C ILE A 46 -6.10 6.81 6.16
N ALA A 47 -5.23 7.23 7.08
CA ALA A 47 -5.60 7.39 8.50
C ALA A 47 -6.76 8.37 8.68
N LEU A 48 -6.75 9.50 7.96
CA LEU A 48 -7.85 10.47 7.93
C LEU A 48 -9.15 9.85 7.40
N ARG A 49 -9.09 9.05 6.32
CA ARG A 49 -10.27 8.32 5.82
C ARG A 49 -10.84 7.38 6.87
N ILE A 50 -9.98 6.63 7.56
CA ILE A 50 -10.42 5.71 8.63
C ILE A 50 -11.11 6.48 9.76
N TRP A 51 -10.48 7.56 10.23
CA TRP A 51 -11.02 8.41 11.30
C TRP A 51 -12.38 9.02 10.93
N LEU A 52 -12.49 9.62 9.75
CA LEU A 52 -13.75 10.21 9.25
C LEU A 52 -14.83 9.14 9.05
N HIS A 53 -14.49 8.02 8.42
CA HIS A 53 -15.43 6.92 8.19
C HIS A 53 -15.93 6.33 9.51
N ARG A 54 -15.07 6.23 10.54
CA ARG A 54 -15.46 5.81 11.89
C ARG A 54 -16.48 6.76 12.50
N GLY A 55 -16.22 8.07 12.44
CA GLY A 55 -17.14 9.10 12.96
C GLY A 55 -18.50 9.09 12.27
N LEU A 56 -18.53 8.84 10.96
CA LEU A 56 -19.75 8.86 10.14
C LEU A 56 -20.58 7.57 10.21
N THR A 57 -19.94 6.41 10.37
CA THR A 57 -20.62 5.10 10.22
C THR A 57 -20.70 4.27 11.49
N ARG A 58 -19.77 4.46 12.44
CA ARG A 58 -19.68 3.68 13.70
C ARG A 58 -19.80 2.16 13.52
N LYS A 59 -19.34 1.64 12.39
CA LYS A 59 -19.34 0.21 12.07
C LYS A 59 -18.44 -0.58 13.02
N ARG A 60 -18.85 -1.80 13.40
CA ARG A 60 -18.13 -2.67 14.36
C ARG A 60 -16.70 -2.97 13.93
N GLY A 61 -16.43 -3.07 12.63
CA GLY A 61 -15.07 -3.29 12.12
C GLY A 61 -14.05 -2.25 12.56
N HIS A 62 -14.46 -1.01 12.87
CA HIS A 62 -13.53 0.03 13.36
C HIS A 62 -12.95 -0.26 14.75
N TYR A 63 -13.58 -1.15 15.52
CA TYR A 63 -13.29 -1.41 16.92
C TYR A 63 -12.64 -2.79 17.13
N ARG A 64 -12.14 -3.40 16.04
CA ARG A 64 -11.46 -4.69 16.05
C ARG A 64 -10.21 -4.62 15.19
N ASN A 65 -9.29 -5.55 15.43
CA ASN A 65 -8.08 -5.72 14.63
C ASN A 65 -8.35 -6.57 13.40
N HIS A 66 -7.75 -6.17 12.29
CA HIS A 66 -7.96 -6.80 10.99
C HIS A 66 -6.69 -6.90 10.14
N LEU A 67 -5.63 -6.19 10.49
CA LEU A 67 -4.37 -6.22 9.74
C LEU A 67 -3.45 -7.35 10.21
N GLY A 68 -3.79 -8.03 11.32
CA GLY A 68 -3.28 -9.36 11.66
C GLY A 68 -1.81 -9.38 12.07
N LEU A 69 -1.27 -8.24 12.50
CA LEU A 69 0.15 -8.14 12.84
C LEU A 69 0.41 -8.63 14.27
N GLN A 70 0.94 -9.85 14.36
CA GLN A 70 1.58 -10.34 15.58
C GLN A 70 2.97 -9.71 15.68
N VAL A 71 3.10 -8.70 16.54
CA VAL A 71 4.41 -8.23 17.00
C VAL A 71 4.85 -9.22 18.08
N SER A 72 5.98 -9.92 17.89
CA SER A 72 6.58 -10.82 18.88
C SER A 72 7.86 -10.20 19.44
N GLY A 73 7.95 -10.05 20.77
CA GLY A 73 9.09 -9.48 21.51
C GLY A 73 8.68 -8.94 22.89
N ASP A 74 9.62 -8.57 23.76
CA ASP A 74 9.32 -8.09 25.14
C ASP A 74 8.49 -6.79 25.20
N GLY A 75 8.35 -6.06 24.08
CA GLY A 75 7.44 -4.92 23.92
C GLY A 75 6.08 -5.27 23.28
N ALA A 76 5.87 -6.53 22.91
CA ALA A 76 4.69 -7.01 22.19
C ALA A 76 3.41 -6.81 22.98
N ASP A 77 3.41 -7.08 24.28
CA ASP A 77 2.20 -6.96 25.10
C ASP A 77 1.71 -5.50 25.21
N LYS A 78 2.64 -4.54 25.28
CA LYS A 78 2.29 -3.10 25.23
C LYS A 78 1.73 -2.71 23.86
N ILE A 79 2.38 -3.12 22.77
CA ILE A 79 1.93 -2.79 21.41
C ILE A 79 0.57 -3.46 21.11
N LYS A 80 0.40 -4.72 21.54
CA LYS A 80 -0.85 -5.49 21.44
C LYS A 80 -2.00 -4.81 22.19
N SER A 81 -1.75 -4.28 23.39
CA SER A 81 -2.77 -3.54 24.15
C SER A 81 -3.24 -2.24 23.47
N ILE A 82 -2.36 -1.61 22.67
CA ILE A 82 -2.65 -0.39 21.90
C ILE A 82 -3.41 -0.74 20.62
N THR A 83 -2.99 -1.81 19.92
CA THR A 83 -3.66 -2.27 18.71
C THR A 83 -5.04 -2.86 19.03
N ASP A 84 -5.21 -3.63 20.10
CA ASP A 84 -6.46 -4.28 20.54
C ASP A 84 -7.70 -3.38 20.66
N ARG A 85 -7.55 -2.06 20.60
CA ARG A 85 -8.67 -1.12 20.80
C ARG A 85 -9.30 -0.58 19.51
N SER A 86 -8.61 -0.56 18.36
CA SER A 86 -9.22 -0.07 17.12
C SER A 86 -8.40 -0.32 15.86
N PHE A 87 -9.11 -0.48 14.74
CA PHE A 87 -8.53 -0.57 13.40
C PHE A 87 -7.63 0.62 13.04
N LEU A 88 -7.99 1.84 13.47
CA LEU A 88 -7.17 3.03 13.26
C LEU A 88 -5.82 2.95 14.00
N ALA A 89 -5.83 2.48 15.25
CA ALA A 89 -4.61 2.35 16.04
C ALA A 89 -3.69 1.27 15.46
N GLU A 90 -4.26 0.13 15.03
CA GLU A 90 -3.52 -0.93 14.32
C GLU A 90 -2.89 -0.40 13.02
N TYR A 91 -3.67 0.31 12.20
CA TYR A 91 -3.18 0.91 10.96
C TYR A 91 -2.08 1.95 11.20
N LEU A 92 -2.28 2.89 12.11
CA LEU A 92 -1.32 3.96 12.39
C LEU A 92 -0.02 3.40 12.95
N THR A 93 -0.11 2.50 13.94
CA THR A 93 1.09 1.91 14.56
C THR A 93 1.92 1.19 13.51
N THR A 94 1.25 0.36 12.69
CA THR A 94 1.91 -0.36 11.61
C THR A 94 2.54 0.59 10.60
N SER A 95 1.75 1.52 10.07
CA SER A 95 2.20 2.39 8.99
C SER A 95 3.31 3.33 9.43
N VAL A 96 3.26 3.85 10.66
CA VAL A 96 4.31 4.71 11.22
C VAL A 96 5.61 3.92 11.42
N VAL A 97 5.55 2.74 12.06
CA VAL A 97 6.73 1.90 12.27
C VAL A 97 7.38 1.53 10.93
N PHE A 98 6.59 1.10 9.95
CA PHE A 98 7.09 0.77 8.62
C PHE A 98 7.63 1.99 7.88
N THR A 99 6.96 3.15 7.94
CA THR A 99 7.41 4.38 7.26
C THR A 99 8.72 4.90 7.85
N LEU A 100 8.88 4.84 9.18
CA LEU A 100 10.11 5.23 9.87
C LEU A 100 11.26 4.26 9.56
N ALA A 101 11.03 2.96 9.69
CA ALA A 101 12.03 1.94 9.34
C ALA A 101 12.46 2.07 7.87
N HIS A 102 11.50 2.33 6.97
CA HIS A 102 11.78 2.58 5.57
C HIS A 102 12.55 3.89 5.35
N GLY A 103 12.25 4.95 6.11
CA GLY A 103 12.99 6.20 6.07
C GLY A 103 14.46 6.02 6.45
N VAL A 104 14.74 5.25 7.52
CA VAL A 104 16.12 4.89 7.90
C VAL A 104 16.83 4.15 6.76
N PHE A 105 16.13 3.21 6.12
CA PHE A 105 16.67 2.48 4.97
C PHE A 105 16.96 3.39 3.77
N VAL A 106 16.07 4.33 3.45
CA VAL A 106 16.27 5.32 2.37
C VAL A 106 17.47 6.22 2.67
N LEU A 107 17.63 6.69 3.91
CA LEU A 107 18.80 7.46 4.33
C LEU A 107 20.10 6.65 4.19
N ALA A 108 20.07 5.37 4.54
CA ALA A 108 21.22 4.47 4.36
C ALA A 108 21.57 4.31 2.87
N ILE A 109 20.59 4.20 1.98
CA ILE A 109 20.81 4.15 0.53
C ILE A 109 21.46 5.45 0.02
N PHE A 110 21.00 6.61 0.49
CA PHE A 110 21.62 7.90 0.12
C PHE A 110 23.08 7.98 0.54
N ALA A 111 23.39 7.55 1.77
CA ALA A 111 24.74 7.60 2.32
C ALA A 111 25.69 6.56 1.71
N LEU A 112 25.23 5.32 1.53
CA LEU A 112 26.10 4.18 1.18
C LEU A 112 26.19 3.94 -0.33
N ILE A 113 25.09 4.13 -1.05
CA ILE A 113 24.98 3.76 -2.47
C ILE A 113 25.15 5.00 -3.34
N PHE A 114 24.25 5.97 -3.22
CA PHE A 114 24.27 7.12 -4.10
C PHE A 114 25.36 8.12 -3.75
N LYS A 115 25.77 8.18 -2.47
CA LYS A 115 26.72 9.17 -1.93
C LYS A 115 26.36 10.60 -2.33
N ALA A 116 25.06 10.86 -2.46
CA ALA A 116 24.51 12.11 -2.94
C ALA A 116 23.16 12.37 -2.25
N ALA A 117 22.90 13.63 -1.94
CA ALA A 117 21.63 14.07 -1.41
C ALA A 117 20.59 14.20 -2.55
N PRO A 118 19.29 14.02 -2.25
CA PRO A 118 18.23 14.40 -3.18
C PRO A 118 18.26 15.92 -3.44
N ASP A 119 17.75 16.32 -4.60
CA ASP A 119 17.56 17.74 -4.92
C ASP A 119 16.34 18.31 -4.18
N ASP A 120 16.57 19.29 -3.32
CA ASP A 120 15.55 19.82 -2.41
C ASP A 120 14.42 20.55 -3.15
N ASP A 121 14.74 21.35 -4.17
CA ASP A 121 13.76 22.16 -4.90
C ASP A 121 12.83 21.30 -5.75
N THR A 122 13.41 20.34 -6.48
CA THR A 122 12.64 19.33 -7.24
C THR A 122 11.77 18.50 -6.32
N MET A 123 12.33 18.03 -5.20
CA MET A 123 11.59 17.23 -4.22
C MET A 123 10.41 18.01 -3.63
N ARG A 124 10.59 19.27 -3.24
CA ARG A 124 9.52 20.11 -2.69
C ARG A 124 8.37 20.28 -3.66
N TRP A 125 8.67 20.66 -4.91
CA TRP A 125 7.63 20.85 -5.92
C TRP A 125 6.90 19.55 -6.27
N ALA A 126 7.63 18.44 -6.43
CA ALA A 126 7.04 17.14 -6.71
C ALA A 126 6.14 16.66 -5.57
N LEU A 127 6.59 16.80 -4.31
CA LEU A 127 5.79 16.43 -3.14
C LEU A 127 4.54 17.30 -2.99
N LEU A 128 4.62 18.60 -3.31
CA LEU A 128 3.45 19.47 -3.35
C LEU A 128 2.46 19.01 -4.43
N ALA A 129 2.92 18.73 -5.65
CA ALA A 129 2.07 18.25 -6.73
C ALA A 129 1.39 16.91 -6.40
N ILE A 130 2.15 15.96 -5.85
CA ILE A 130 1.63 14.65 -5.40
C ILE A 130 0.65 14.84 -4.24
N GLY A 131 0.98 15.71 -3.28
CA GLY A 131 0.11 16.02 -2.15
C GLY A 131 -1.23 16.61 -2.59
N LEU A 132 -1.22 17.52 -3.55
CA LEU A 132 -2.44 18.08 -4.15
C LEU A 132 -3.26 17.03 -4.92
N SER A 133 -2.59 16.16 -5.69
CA SER A 133 -3.23 15.03 -6.37
C SER A 133 -3.92 14.09 -5.38
N GLN A 134 -3.23 13.70 -4.31
CA GLN A 134 -3.78 12.82 -3.28
C GLN A 134 -4.90 13.50 -2.46
N LEU A 135 -4.76 14.80 -2.20
CA LEU A 135 -5.80 15.61 -1.56
C LEU A 135 -7.06 15.64 -2.42
N PHE A 136 -6.94 15.86 -3.73
CA PHE A 136 -8.08 15.85 -4.64
C PHE A 136 -8.79 14.48 -4.65
N GLY A 137 -8.02 13.39 -4.73
CA GLY A 137 -8.57 12.04 -4.60
C GLY A 137 -9.28 11.81 -3.26
N PHE A 138 -8.70 12.30 -2.17
CA PHE A 138 -9.30 12.24 -0.84
C PHE A 138 -10.61 13.03 -0.75
N LEU A 139 -10.65 14.27 -1.23
CA LEU A 139 -11.86 15.10 -1.25
C LEU A 139 -12.97 14.45 -2.07
N PHE A 140 -12.63 13.82 -3.20
CA PHE A 140 -13.59 13.08 -4.01
C PHE A 140 -14.14 11.84 -3.29
N ASP A 141 -13.30 11.14 -2.51
CA ASP A 141 -13.73 10.04 -1.67
C ASP A 141 -14.68 10.49 -0.55
N LEU A 142 -14.49 11.71 0.00
CA LEU A 142 -15.33 12.26 1.07
C LEU A 142 -16.81 12.34 0.68
N VAL A 143 -17.10 12.72 -0.58
CA VAL A 143 -18.48 12.89 -1.09
C VAL A 143 -19.32 11.62 -0.92
N GLY A 144 -18.69 10.45 -1.03
CA GLY A 144 -19.36 9.14 -0.91
C GLY A 144 -18.99 8.36 0.34
N LEU A 145 -18.20 8.93 1.26
CA LEU A 145 -17.54 8.17 2.32
C LEU A 145 -18.54 7.46 3.24
N ARG A 146 -19.65 8.12 3.59
CA ARG A 146 -20.68 7.56 4.49
C ARG A 146 -21.35 6.30 3.93
N SER A 147 -21.51 6.21 2.62
CA SER A 147 -22.14 5.06 1.95
C SER A 147 -21.16 3.92 1.66
N ARG A 148 -19.86 4.10 1.91
CA ARG A 148 -18.87 3.04 1.70
C ARG A 148 -18.97 1.95 2.75
N SER A 149 -18.62 0.75 2.34
CA SER A 149 -18.46 -0.39 3.23
C SER A 149 -17.19 -0.23 4.08
N PHE A 150 -17.15 -0.89 5.23
CA PHE A 150 -15.91 -1.08 5.97
C PHE A 150 -14.93 -1.98 5.20
N ALA A 151 -15.42 -2.95 4.43
CA ALA A 151 -14.59 -3.79 3.56
C ALA A 151 -13.76 -2.97 2.56
N TRP A 152 -14.35 -1.94 1.96
CA TRP A 152 -13.64 -0.99 1.09
C TRP A 152 -12.50 -0.29 1.83
N LEU A 153 -12.76 0.15 3.06
CA LEU A 153 -11.76 0.84 3.87
C LEU A 153 -10.60 -0.09 4.27
N LYS A 154 -10.92 -1.34 4.64
CA LYS A 154 -9.91 -2.38 4.94
C LYS A 154 -9.01 -2.64 3.73
N LEU A 155 -9.61 -2.71 2.54
CA LEU A 155 -8.91 -2.89 1.28
C LEU A 155 -7.99 -1.71 0.95
N VAL A 156 -8.47 -0.47 1.11
CA VAL A 156 -7.67 0.75 0.89
C VAL A 156 -6.47 0.81 1.86
N ALA A 157 -6.69 0.52 3.14
CA ALA A 157 -5.63 0.47 4.15
C ALA A 157 -4.60 -0.62 3.86
N GLY A 158 -5.07 -1.84 3.52
CA GLY A 158 -4.20 -2.96 3.16
C GLY A 158 -3.35 -2.69 1.92
N ARG A 159 -3.89 -2.02 0.91
CA ARG A 159 -3.12 -1.62 -0.29
C ARG A 159 -1.98 -0.68 0.02
N GLY A 160 -2.20 0.31 0.91
CA GLY A 160 -1.15 1.23 1.32
C GLY A 160 0.04 0.48 1.94
N LEU A 161 -0.24 -0.47 2.82
CA LEU A 161 0.78 -1.30 3.45
C LEU A 161 1.47 -2.26 2.46
N ALA A 162 0.70 -2.94 1.62
CA ALA A 162 1.24 -3.86 0.62
C ALA A 162 2.15 -3.16 -0.39
N ARG A 163 1.80 -1.94 -0.81
CA ARG A 163 2.62 -1.12 -1.72
C ARG A 163 4.02 -0.91 -1.17
N VAL A 164 4.17 -0.54 0.10
CA VAL A 164 5.48 -0.31 0.71
C VAL A 164 6.34 -1.58 0.66
N LEU A 165 5.77 -2.72 1.04
CA LEU A 165 6.49 -4.01 1.04
C LEU A 165 6.92 -4.43 -0.37
N VAL A 166 6.00 -4.37 -1.34
CA VAL A 166 6.30 -4.77 -2.72
C VAL A 166 7.37 -3.87 -3.32
N VAL A 167 7.32 -2.57 -3.02
CA VAL A 167 8.33 -1.64 -3.52
C VAL A 167 9.67 -1.82 -2.81
N GLN A 168 9.70 -2.16 -1.51
CA GLN A 168 10.97 -2.54 -0.85
C GLN A 168 11.61 -3.76 -1.52
N LEU A 169 10.83 -4.79 -1.83
CA LEU A 169 11.32 -5.95 -2.60
C LEU A 169 11.84 -5.51 -3.98
N ALA A 170 11.10 -4.65 -4.68
CA ALA A 170 11.55 -4.12 -5.98
C ALA A 170 12.84 -3.31 -5.88
N ILE A 171 13.02 -2.51 -4.81
CA ILE A 171 14.25 -1.75 -4.56
C ILE A 171 15.41 -2.71 -4.25
N ILE A 172 15.21 -3.68 -3.36
CA ILE A 172 16.25 -4.64 -2.98
C ILE A 172 16.71 -5.46 -4.20
N PHE A 173 15.76 -6.02 -4.97
CA PHE A 173 16.10 -6.80 -6.17
C PHE A 173 16.64 -5.92 -7.29
N GLY A 174 16.09 -4.72 -7.48
CA GLY A 174 16.56 -3.75 -8.47
C GLY A 174 17.99 -3.30 -8.19
N MET A 175 18.33 -3.07 -6.92
CA MET A 175 19.70 -2.75 -6.49
C MET A 175 20.64 -3.94 -6.61
N ALA A 176 20.19 -5.15 -6.28
CA ALA A 176 21.00 -6.36 -6.48
C ALA A 176 21.35 -6.55 -7.97
N LEU A 177 20.40 -6.30 -8.88
CA LEU A 177 20.62 -6.31 -10.32
C LEU A 177 21.53 -5.17 -10.80
N ALA A 178 21.34 -3.95 -10.29
CA ALA A 178 22.18 -2.79 -10.64
C ALA A 178 23.63 -2.99 -10.19
N ALA A 179 23.85 -3.56 -8.99
CA ALA A 179 25.18 -3.87 -8.48
C ALA A 179 25.90 -4.95 -9.31
N LEU A 180 25.15 -5.92 -9.85
CA LEU A 180 25.70 -6.93 -10.76
C LEU A 180 26.03 -6.39 -12.15
N THR A 181 25.32 -5.34 -12.60
CA THR A 181 25.43 -4.77 -13.95
C THR A 181 26.30 -3.51 -14.04
N GLY A 182 26.71 -2.93 -12.90
CA GLY A 182 27.66 -1.81 -12.82
C GLY A 182 27.11 -0.44 -13.25
N HIS A 183 25.83 -0.32 -13.59
CA HIS A 183 25.23 0.92 -14.09
C HIS A 183 24.21 1.52 -13.08
N ASN A 184 24.67 2.47 -12.27
CA ASN A 184 23.85 3.14 -11.24
C ASN A 184 22.69 3.98 -11.85
N ALA A 185 22.84 4.49 -13.07
CA ALA A 185 21.82 5.28 -13.76
C ALA A 185 20.64 4.43 -14.30
N ALA A 186 20.83 3.11 -14.46
CA ALA A 186 19.82 2.20 -14.98
C ALA A 186 18.77 1.76 -13.93
N PHE A 187 18.90 2.22 -12.67
CA PHE A 187 18.02 1.82 -11.57
C PHE A 187 16.64 2.51 -11.59
N GLY A 188 16.59 3.80 -11.93
CA GLY A 188 15.39 4.62 -11.75
C GLY A 188 14.20 4.20 -12.63
N ILE A 189 14.46 3.88 -13.90
CA ILE A 189 13.39 3.58 -14.88
C ILE A 189 12.72 2.22 -14.62
N PRO A 190 13.46 1.10 -14.45
CA PRO A 190 12.83 -0.19 -14.11
C PRO A 190 12.10 -0.15 -12.77
N PHE A 191 12.66 0.56 -11.79
CA PHE A 191 12.01 0.79 -10.50
C PHE A 191 10.67 1.51 -10.66
N ALA A 192 10.64 2.64 -11.38
CA ALA A 192 9.41 3.40 -11.59
C ALA A 192 8.37 2.60 -12.39
N GLY A 193 8.80 1.81 -13.38
CA GLY A 193 7.94 0.91 -14.15
C GLY A 193 7.32 -0.20 -13.30
N LEU A 194 8.12 -0.89 -12.48
CA LEU A 194 7.62 -1.92 -11.55
C LEU A 194 6.64 -1.34 -10.53
N LYS A 195 6.97 -0.17 -9.96
CA LYS A 195 6.07 0.55 -9.06
C LYS A 195 4.74 0.87 -9.72
N LEU A 196 4.77 1.40 -10.95
CA LEU A 196 3.56 1.70 -11.71
C LEU A 196 2.68 0.45 -11.89
N LEU A 197 3.27 -0.69 -12.26
CA LEU A 197 2.53 -1.95 -12.42
C LEU A 197 1.86 -2.40 -11.12
N VAL A 198 2.59 -2.28 -9.99
CA VAL A 198 2.07 -2.62 -8.66
C VAL A 198 0.94 -1.67 -8.26
N ASP A 199 1.11 -0.37 -8.48
CA ASP A 199 0.11 0.64 -8.14
C ASP A 199 -1.16 0.51 -8.99
N LEU A 200 -1.00 0.20 -10.28
CA LEU A 200 -2.13 -0.11 -11.17
C LEU A 200 -2.84 -1.40 -10.75
N GLY A 201 -2.09 -2.46 -10.44
CA GLY A 201 -2.66 -3.71 -9.93
C GLY A 201 -3.45 -3.49 -8.64
N ALA A 202 -2.91 -2.69 -7.72
CA ALA A 202 -3.60 -2.32 -6.49
C ALA A 202 -4.84 -1.44 -6.76
N ALA A 203 -4.79 -0.51 -7.72
CA ALA A 203 -5.94 0.32 -8.08
C ALA A 203 -7.08 -0.51 -8.72
N LEU A 204 -6.74 -1.52 -9.52
CA LEU A 204 -7.68 -2.41 -10.19
C LEU A 204 -8.27 -3.49 -9.29
N ALA A 205 -7.66 -3.78 -8.15
CA ALA A 205 -8.24 -4.70 -7.19
C ALA A 205 -9.66 -4.21 -6.81
N THR A 206 -10.60 -5.14 -6.65
CA THR A 206 -11.98 -4.81 -6.28
C THR A 206 -12.27 -5.22 -4.86
N GLU A 207 -13.18 -4.49 -4.21
CA GLU A 207 -13.74 -4.85 -2.91
C GLU A 207 -14.58 -6.13 -2.95
N LYS A 208 -15.21 -6.41 -4.10
CA LYS A 208 -16.06 -7.57 -4.27
C LYS A 208 -15.23 -8.85 -4.07
N PRO A 209 -15.72 -9.83 -3.29
CA PRO A 209 -15.08 -11.12 -3.18
C PRO A 209 -14.88 -11.72 -4.59
N PRO A 210 -13.78 -12.44 -4.84
CA PRO A 210 -13.47 -12.90 -6.19
C PRO A 210 -14.62 -13.75 -6.73
N GLN A 211 -15.06 -13.45 -7.95
CA GLN A 211 -16.30 -13.96 -8.54
C GLN A 211 -16.35 -15.49 -8.69
N SER A 212 -15.20 -16.18 -8.66
CA SER A 212 -15.12 -17.65 -8.68
C SER A 212 -14.58 -18.20 -7.37
N ASP A 213 -15.36 -19.00 -6.65
CA ASP A 213 -14.97 -19.61 -5.37
C ASP A 213 -13.73 -20.54 -5.45
N GLU A 214 -13.30 -20.90 -6.66
CA GLU A 214 -12.20 -21.85 -6.91
C GLU A 214 -10.89 -21.22 -7.40
N GLY A 215 -10.82 -19.89 -7.56
CA GLY A 215 -9.61 -19.20 -8.07
C GLY A 215 -9.36 -19.39 -9.58
N PRO A 216 -8.29 -18.80 -10.14
CA PRO A 216 -7.96 -18.93 -11.57
C PRO A 216 -7.54 -20.35 -11.93
N ARG A 217 -8.15 -20.94 -12.96
CA ARG A 217 -7.92 -22.36 -13.35
C ARG A 217 -6.45 -22.68 -13.65
N TRP A 218 -5.70 -21.73 -14.20
CA TRP A 218 -4.28 -21.91 -14.48
C TRP A 218 -3.44 -22.04 -13.20
N LEU A 219 -3.74 -21.22 -12.18
CA LEU A 219 -3.04 -21.22 -10.90
C LEU A 219 -3.36 -22.52 -10.13
N MET A 220 -4.63 -22.93 -10.13
CA MET A 220 -5.05 -24.21 -9.55
C MET A 220 -4.38 -25.40 -10.22
N GLY A 221 -4.14 -25.33 -11.54
CA GLY A 221 -3.36 -26.32 -12.27
C GLY A 221 -1.91 -26.41 -11.81
N ILE A 222 -1.25 -25.27 -11.60
CA ILE A 222 0.14 -25.21 -11.09
C ILE A 222 0.20 -25.72 -9.64
N MET A 223 -0.70 -25.26 -8.77
CA MET A 223 -0.72 -25.65 -7.36
C MET A 223 -0.99 -27.14 -7.19
N LYS A 224 -1.92 -27.71 -7.97
CA LYS A 224 -2.18 -29.17 -7.98
C LYS A 224 -0.98 -29.96 -8.47
N LYS A 225 -0.19 -29.41 -9.40
CA LYS A 225 1.04 -30.04 -9.92
C LYS A 225 2.18 -30.01 -8.91
N CYS A 226 2.33 -28.92 -8.15
CA CYS A 226 3.37 -28.78 -7.13
C CYS A 226 3.02 -29.45 -5.80
N PHE A 227 1.73 -29.50 -5.43
CA PHE A 227 1.25 -30.04 -4.15
C PHE A 227 0.02 -30.92 -4.36
N PRO A 228 0.21 -32.16 -4.88
CA PRO A 228 -0.89 -33.03 -5.30
C PRO A 228 -1.77 -33.56 -4.15
N LYS A 229 -1.34 -33.42 -2.88
CA LYS A 229 -2.06 -33.91 -1.70
C LYS A 229 -2.96 -32.85 -1.02
N VAL A 230 -2.90 -31.60 -1.47
CA VAL A 230 -3.64 -30.49 -0.87
C VAL A 230 -4.78 -30.08 -1.81
N ASP A 231 -6.00 -30.09 -1.31
CA ASP A 231 -7.16 -29.59 -2.05
C ASP A 231 -7.33 -28.09 -1.83
N PHE A 232 -6.51 -27.31 -2.53
CA PHE A 232 -6.56 -25.85 -2.46
C PHE A 232 -7.95 -25.29 -2.82
N ALA A 233 -8.77 -26.01 -3.59
CA ALA A 233 -10.08 -25.52 -3.99
C ALA A 233 -11.06 -25.53 -2.81
N SER A 234 -11.04 -26.57 -1.97
CA SER A 234 -11.86 -26.61 -0.77
C SER A 234 -11.35 -25.67 0.30
N ASP A 235 -10.03 -25.57 0.50
CA ASP A 235 -9.43 -24.61 1.43
C ASP A 235 -9.79 -23.16 1.07
N LEU A 236 -9.68 -22.80 -0.23
CA LEU A 236 -10.09 -21.48 -0.72
C LEU A 236 -11.57 -21.20 -0.49
N ARG A 237 -12.45 -22.19 -0.68
CA ARG A 237 -13.90 -22.04 -0.41
C ARG A 237 -14.17 -21.76 1.07
N VAL A 238 -13.52 -22.51 1.96
CA VAL A 238 -13.67 -22.36 3.41
C VAL A 238 -13.16 -20.99 3.86
N GLU A 239 -11.98 -20.60 3.39
CA GLU A 239 -11.36 -19.31 3.70
C GLU A 239 -12.21 -18.14 3.21
N ARG A 240 -12.72 -18.21 1.97
CA ARG A 240 -13.62 -17.19 1.41
C ARG A 240 -14.96 -17.13 2.13
N ALA A 241 -15.53 -18.26 2.53
CA ALA A 241 -16.76 -18.30 3.31
C ALA A 241 -16.58 -17.64 4.69
N LYS A 242 -15.46 -17.92 5.35
CA LYS A 242 -15.07 -17.25 6.60
C LYS A 242 -14.91 -15.75 6.40
N TYR A 243 -14.16 -15.35 5.37
CA TYR A 243 -13.92 -13.95 5.02
C TYR A 243 -15.23 -13.19 4.73
N ARG A 244 -16.19 -13.80 4.01
CA ARG A 244 -17.53 -13.21 3.78
C ARG A 244 -18.31 -13.00 5.07
N ARG A 245 -18.25 -13.95 6.01
CA ARG A 245 -18.92 -13.83 7.32
C ARG A 245 -18.32 -12.72 8.16
N GLU A 246 -16.99 -12.62 8.19
CA GLU A 246 -16.27 -11.56 8.91
C GLU A 246 -16.59 -10.18 8.31
N MET A 247 -16.58 -10.05 6.99
CA MET A 247 -16.96 -8.80 6.33
C MET A 247 -18.41 -8.39 6.69
N ALA A 248 -19.35 -9.34 6.69
CA ALA A 248 -20.73 -9.03 7.06
C ALA A 248 -20.87 -8.57 8.52
N ASP A 249 -20.13 -9.19 9.46
CA ASP A 249 -20.12 -8.79 10.88
C ASP A 249 -19.51 -7.40 11.09
N ASP A 250 -18.49 -7.05 10.29
CA ASP A 250 -17.80 -5.76 10.36
C ASP A 250 -18.66 -4.58 9.89
N GLU A 251 -19.63 -4.82 8.99
CA GLU A 251 -20.54 -3.79 8.48
C GLU A 251 -21.65 -3.39 9.46
N VAL A 252 -21.90 -4.20 10.49
CA VAL A 252 -22.98 -3.96 11.45
C VAL A 252 -22.64 -2.74 12.33
N PRO A 253 -23.58 -1.82 12.60
CA PRO A 253 -23.36 -0.72 13.54
C PRO A 253 -22.99 -1.24 14.93
N GLN A 254 -22.04 -0.57 15.60
CA GLN A 254 -21.78 -0.84 17.00
C GLN A 254 -22.97 -0.35 17.84
N LYS A 255 -23.57 -1.26 18.63
CA LYS A 255 -24.63 -0.93 19.59
C LYS A 255 -24.07 -0.10 20.75
#